data_AF-A0A950LP22-F1
#
_entry.id   AF-A0A950LP22-F1
#
_cell.length_a   1.000
_cell.length_b   1.000
_cell.length_c   1.000
_cell.angle_alpha   90.00
_cell.angle_beta   90.00
_cell.angle_gamma   90.00
#
_symmetry.space_group_name_H-M   'P 1'
#
loop_
_entity.id
_entity.type
_entity.pdbx_description
1 polymer ?
#
loop_
_entity_poly.entity_id
_entity_poly.type
_entity_poly.pdbx_seq_one_letter_code
_entity_poly.pdbx_strand_id
1 'polypeptide(L)' 'RRLQTQEALSAQIIDAVDASLDTRGVAVLIEAEHTCMSMRGVKKQGVSTVTTQFSGVFRTQPEEQTRFLSLLRTAR' A
#
# COMPACT_ATOMS: atom_id res chain seq x y z
N ARG A 1 -5.60 2.18 20.59
CA ARG A 1 -5.77 1.48 19.28
C ARG A 1 -7.05 1.99 18.64
N ARG A 2 -6.99 2.52 17.42
CA ARG A 2 -8.15 3.05 16.68
C ARG A 2 -8.51 2.12 15.52
N LEU A 3 -9.77 2.13 15.09
CA LEU A 3 -10.16 1.51 13.83
C LEU A 3 -9.39 2.17 12.69
N GLN A 4 -8.87 1.36 11.76
CA GLN A 4 -8.10 1.82 10.60
C GLN A 4 -8.67 1.17 9.34
N THR A 5 -8.68 1.94 8.26
CA THR A 5 -8.83 1.40 6.90
C THR A 5 -7.43 1.22 6.30
N GLN A 6 -7.29 0.28 5.37
CA GLN A 6 -6.00 -0.01 4.74
C GLN A 6 -5.50 1.18 3.91
N GLU A 7 -6.42 1.94 3.33
CA GLU A 7 -6.17 3.18 2.57
C GLU A 7 -5.65 4.30 3.48
N ALA A 8 -6.29 4.51 4.64
CA ALA A 8 -5.84 5.52 5.59
C ALA A 8 -4.47 5.18 6.20
N LEU A 9 -4.20 3.89 6.41
CA LEU A 9 -2.89 3.42 6.84
C LEU A 9 -1.83 3.66 5.76
N SER A 10 -2.15 3.39 4.49
CA SER A 10 -1.22 3.63 3.36
C SER A 10 -0.80 5.09 3.28
N ALA A 11 -1.75 6.02 3.47
CA ALA A 11 -1.47 7.46 3.48
C ALA A 11 -0.58 7.86 4.66
N GLN A 12 -0.87 7.35 5.87
CA GLN A 12 -0.06 7.63 7.06
C GLN A 12 1.39 7.16 6.92
N ILE A 13 1.63 6.04 6.22
CA ILE A 13 2.99 5.56 5.97
C ILE A 13 3.73 6.54 5.06
N ILE A 14 3.10 6.99 3.97
CA ILE A 14 3.69 8.01 3.09
C ILE A 14 4.03 9.27 3.89
N ASP A 15 3.05 9.82 4.61
CA ASP A 15 3.23 11.06 5.37
C ASP A 15 4.35 10.93 6.40
N ALA A 16 4.44 9.79 7.10
CA ALA A 16 5.49 9.54 8.08
C ALA A 16 6.88 9.45 7.45
N VAL A 17 7.00 8.79 6.28
CA VAL A 17 8.27 8.65 5.56
C VAL A 17 8.70 10.01 5.00
N ASP A 18 7.80 10.73 4.33
CA ASP A 18 8.08 12.06 3.77
C ASP A 18 8.38 13.11 4.86
N ALA A 19 7.77 13.01 6.04
CA ALA A 19 8.10 13.89 7.16
C ALA A 19 9.44 13.56 7.82
N SER A 20 9.86 12.29 7.78
CA SER A 20 11.10 11.83 8.44
C SER A 20 12.31 11.94 7.53
N LEU A 21 12.10 11.88 6.22
CA LEU A 21 13.14 11.85 5.20
C LEU A 21 12.78 12.87 4.12
N ASP A 22 13.77 13.68 3.69
CA ASP A 22 13.61 14.59 2.55
C ASP A 22 13.59 13.80 1.22
N THR A 23 12.53 13.03 1.01
CA THR A 23 12.43 12.13 -0.14
C THR A 23 11.98 12.87 -1.39
N ARG A 24 12.40 12.34 -2.55
CA ARG A 24 11.86 12.76 -3.84
C ARG A 24 10.48 12.18 -4.12
N GLY A 25 10.01 11.24 -3.31
CA GLY A 25 8.74 10.53 -3.45
C GLY A 25 8.79 9.13 -2.85
N VAL A 26 7.63 8.64 -2.42
CA VAL A 26 7.44 7.35 -1.75
C VAL A 26 6.45 6.49 -2.53
N ALA A 27 6.72 5.20 -2.61
CA ALA A 27 5.81 4.19 -3.13
C ALA A 27 5.48 3.18 -2.03
N VAL A 28 4.20 3.02 -1.72
CA VAL A 28 3.70 2.06 -0.72
C VAL A 28 2.77 1.06 -1.39
N LEU A 29 3.02 -0.22 -1.16
CA LEU A 29 2.11 -1.31 -1.48
C LEU A 29 1.84 -2.10 -0.20
N ILE A 30 0.57 -2.26 0.15
CA ILE A 30 0.13 -3.11 1.26
C ILE A 30 -0.76 -4.20 0.67
N GLU A 31 -0.42 -5.45 0.97
CA GLU A 31 -1.30 -6.60 0.75
C GLU A 31 -1.65 -7.20 2.10
N ALA A 32 -2.94 -7.27 2.41
CA ALA A 32 -3.41 -7.78 3.70
C ALA A 32 -4.70 -8.58 3.55
N GLU A 33 -4.84 -9.63 4.36
CA GLU A 33 -6.10 -10.34 4.54
C GLU A 33 -6.89 -9.73 5.70
N HIS A 34 -8.18 -9.53 5.50
CA HIS A 34 -9.09 -8.93 6.47
C HIS A 34 -9.84 -10.03 7.22
N THR A 35 -9.40 -10.35 8.44
CA THR A 35 -10.03 -11.41 9.26
C THR A 35 -11.52 -11.16 9.53
N CYS A 36 -11.96 -9.89 9.54
CA CYS A 36 -13.37 -9.54 9.63
C CYS A 36 -14.22 -10.01 8.42
N MET A 37 -13.60 -10.24 7.26
CA MET A 37 -14.23 -10.80 6.05
C MET A 37 -14.04 -12.31 5.91
N SER A 38 -12.92 -12.83 6.43
CA SER A 38 -12.59 -14.27 6.36
C SER A 38 -13.31 -15.08 7.44
N MET A 39 -13.42 -14.55 8.66
CA MET A 39 -13.99 -15.24 9.82
C MET A 39 -15.44 -14.83 10.11
N ARG A 40 -15.86 -13.66 9.66
CA ARG A 40 -17.20 -13.08 9.86
C ARG A 40 -17.70 -12.52 8.51
N GLY A 41 -19.01 -12.29 8.37
CA GLY A 41 -19.58 -11.78 7.12
C GLY A 41 -19.54 -12.79 5.97
N VAL A 42 -18.90 -12.42 4.84
CA VAL A 42 -18.92 -13.16 3.56
C VAL A 42 -18.13 -14.49 3.59
N LYS A 43 -17.28 -14.72 4.60
CA LYS A 43 -16.52 -15.97 4.83
C LYS A 43 -15.68 -16.45 3.64
N LYS A 44 -15.18 -15.51 2.82
CA LYS A 44 -14.35 -15.85 1.66
C LYS A 44 -12.87 -15.88 2.07
N GLN A 45 -12.39 -17.09 2.34
CA GLN A 45 -10.99 -17.35 2.68
C GLN A 45 -10.05 -17.02 1.51
N GLY A 46 -8.84 -16.57 1.82
CA GLY A 46 -7.80 -16.29 0.82
C GLY A 46 -8.03 -15.03 -0.02
N VAL A 47 -8.90 -14.12 0.43
CA VAL A 47 -9.07 -12.81 -0.21
C VAL A 47 -8.15 -11.81 0.47
N SER A 48 -7.10 -11.41 -0.24
CA SER A 48 -6.27 -10.27 0.14
C SER A 48 -6.75 -9.00 -0.56
N THR A 49 -6.66 -7.88 0.13
CA THR A 49 -6.83 -6.55 -0.44
C THR A 49 -5.45 -5.97 -0.67
N VAL A 50 -5.21 -5.52 -1.91
CA VAL A 50 -3.98 -4.81 -2.29
C VAL A 50 -4.31 -3.33 -2.41
N THR A 51 -3.57 -2.49 -1.70
CA THR A 51 -3.66 -1.03 -1.81
C THR A 51 -2.30 -0.50 -2.23
N THR A 52 -2.30 0.43 -3.18
CA THR A 52 -1.09 1.13 -3.61
C THR A 52 -1.28 2.62 -3.44
N GLN A 53 -0.23 3.32 -3.02
CA GLN A 53 -0.23 4.75 -2.92
C GLN A 53 1.16 5.30 -3.28
N PHE A 54 1.17 6.40 -4.03
CA PHE A 54 2.38 7.03 -4.55
C PHE A 54 2.44 8.51 -4.18
N SER A 55 3.63 9.01 -3.83
CA SER A 55 3.96 10.43 -3.64
C SER A 55 5.16 10.86 -4.50
N GLY A 56 5.34 12.17 -4.66
CA GLY A 56 6.47 12.76 -5.38
C GLY A 56 6.69 12.17 -6.78
N VAL A 57 7.94 11.80 -7.09
CA VAL A 57 8.33 11.24 -8.39
C VAL A 57 7.50 10.02 -8.79
N PHE A 58 7.17 9.13 -7.84
CA PHE A 58 6.34 7.96 -8.11
C PHE A 58 4.91 8.33 -8.50
N ARG A 59 4.38 9.46 -8.02
CA ARG A 59 3.05 9.93 -8.44
C ARG A 59 3.08 10.51 -9.85
N THR A 60 4.12 11.27 -10.18
CA THR A 60 4.19 12.05 -11.42
C THR A 60 4.79 11.29 -12.60
N GLN A 61 5.55 10.21 -12.36
CA GLN A 61 6.26 9.46 -13.39
C GLN A 61 5.70 8.03 -13.51
N PRO A 62 4.87 7.73 -14.53
CA PRO A 62 4.29 6.40 -14.72
C PRO A 62 5.32 5.28 -14.93
N GLU A 63 6.49 5.63 -15.46
CA GLU A 63 7.63 4.72 -15.63
C GLU A 63 8.17 4.22 -14.29
N GLU A 64 8.26 5.08 -13.28
CA GLU A 64 8.69 4.70 -11.93
C GLU A 64 7.62 3.85 -11.22
N GLN A 65 6.33 4.10 -11.45
CA GLN A 65 5.27 3.20 -10.96
C GLN A 65 5.39 1.80 -11.58
N THR A 66 5.61 1.75 -12.90
CA THR A 66 5.75 0.49 -13.62
C THR A 66 6.98 -0.28 -13.15
N ARG A 67 8.11 0.41 -12.95
CA ARG A 67 9.35 -0.16 -12.43
C ARG A 67 9.17 -0.68 -10.99
N PHE A 68 8.51 0.08 -10.13
CA PHE A 68 8.21 -0.36 -8.77
C PHE A 68 7.37 -1.64 -8.76
N LEU A 69 6.28 -1.66 -9.53
CA LEU A 69 5.39 -2.82 -9.59
C LEU A 69 6.06 -4.04 -10.26
N SER A 70 6.96 -3.84 -11.22
CA SER A 70 7.68 -4.94 -11.86
C SER A 70 8.66 -5.61 -10.90
N LEU A 71 9.40 -4.82 -10.11
CA LEU A 71 10.32 -5.35 -9.08
C LEU A 71 9.59 -6.22 -8.05
N LEU A 72 8.38 -5.82 -7.64
CA LEU A 72 7.57 -6.59 -6.69
C LEU A 72 7.05 -7.91 -7.28
N ARG A 73 6.81 -7.99 -8.59
CA ARG A 73 6.41 -9.23 -9.27
C ARG A 73 7.56 -10.22 -9.39
N THR A 74 8.79 -9.74 -9.56
CA THR A 74 9.99 -10.60 -9.62
C THR A 74 10.41 -11.10 -8.24
N ALA A 75 10.07 -10.37 -7.16
CA ALA A 75 10.40 -10.76 -5.79
C ALA A 75 9.45 -11.82 -5.18
N ARG A 76 8.37 -12.18 -5.89
CA ARG A 76 7.44 -13.26 -5.53
C ARG A 76 7.76 -14.54 -6.29
#